data_AF-A0A416HBB1-F1
#
_entry.id   AF-A0A416HBB1-F1
#
_cell.length_a   1.000
_cell.length_b   1.000
_cell.length_c   1.000
_cell.angle_alpha   90.00
_cell.angle_beta   90.00
_cell.angle_gamma   90.00
#
_symmetry.space_group_name_H-M   'P 1'
#
loop_
_entity.id
_entity.type
_entity.pdbx_description
1 polymer ?
#
loop_
_entity_poly.entity_id
_entity_poly.type
_entity_poly.pdbx_seq_one_letter_code
_entity_poly.pdbx_strand_id
1 'polypeptide(L)'
;MRNEQERKNQIGYMAAFLIRVNKNNGTWQGSISWTDKGITKNFRSALELIKLMDSAVQNAVPVKKTDETDRKINEIDGLEQRGEKIG
;
A
#
# COMPACT_ATOMS: atom_id res chain seq x y z
N MET A 1 -14.74 17.40 -26.03
CA MET A 1 -14.77 16.03 -25.48
C MET A 1 -13.64 15.92 -24.47
N ARG A 2 -13.93 16.04 -23.17
CA ARG A 2 -12.93 15.85 -22.11
C ARG A 2 -12.67 14.34 -21.98
N ASN A 3 -11.56 13.95 -22.59
CA ASN A 3 -10.42 13.39 -21.88
C ASN A 3 -10.40 11.88 -21.56
N GLU A 4 -10.17 11.07 -22.60
CA GLU A 4 -9.62 9.71 -22.49
C GLU A 4 -8.25 9.70 -21.77
N GLN A 5 -7.49 10.80 -21.87
CA GLN A 5 -6.18 10.97 -21.23
C GLN A 5 -6.29 11.28 -19.71
N GLU A 6 -7.35 11.96 -19.25
CA GLU A 6 -7.63 12.17 -17.81
C GLU A 6 -8.04 10.87 -17.13
N ARG A 7 -8.77 9.96 -17.81
CA ARG A 7 -9.03 8.62 -17.26
C ARG A 7 -7.75 7.86 -16.96
N LYS A 8 -6.70 8.04 -17.78
CA LYS A 8 -5.38 7.45 -17.55
C LYS A 8 -4.62 8.12 -16.41
N ASN A 9 -4.87 9.41 -16.15
CA ASN A 9 -4.18 10.19 -15.11
C ASN A 9 -4.93 10.25 -13.77
N GLN A 10 -6.15 9.70 -13.68
CA GLN A 10 -6.89 9.50 -12.42
C GLN A 10 -6.87 8.06 -11.91
N ILE A 11 -6.15 7.15 -12.55
CA ILE A 11 -5.80 5.86 -11.93
C ILE A 11 -4.70 6.12 -10.90
N GLY A 12 -5.05 6.85 -9.83
CA GLY A 12 -4.21 6.95 -8.65
C GLY A 12 -4.07 5.55 -8.05
N TYR A 13 -2.92 4.93 -8.29
CA TYR A 13 -2.40 3.80 -7.49
C TYR A 13 -3.35 2.61 -7.30
N MET A 14 -4.05 2.20 -8.36
CA MET A 14 -4.84 0.97 -8.35
C MET A 14 -3.91 -0.23 -8.57
N ALA A 15 -3.64 -1.01 -7.53
CA ALA A 15 -3.00 -2.32 -7.67
C ALA A 15 -4.03 -3.34 -8.16
N ALA A 16 -3.74 -3.99 -9.28
CA ALA A 16 -4.60 -5.03 -9.85
C ALA A 16 -3.97 -6.42 -9.67
N PHE A 17 -4.82 -7.39 -9.35
CA PHE A 17 -4.39 -8.73 -8.95
C PHE A 17 -5.16 -9.81 -9.71
N LEU A 18 -4.44 -10.85 -10.14
CA LEU A 18 -5.02 -12.13 -10.49
C LEU A 18 -4.85 -13.08 -9.31
N ILE A 19 -5.96 -13.61 -8.78
CA ILE A 19 -5.96 -14.49 -7.61
C ILE A 19 -6.52 -15.85 -8.01
N ARG A 20 -5.76 -16.91 -7.73
CA ARG A 20 -6.22 -18.30 -7.82
C ARG A 20 -6.39 -18.84 -6.41
N VAL A 21 -7.62 -19.22 -6.04
CA VAL A 21 -7.97 -19.75 -4.72
C VAL A 21 -8.35 -21.22 -4.83
N ASN A 22 -7.73 -22.04 -4.00
CA ASN A 22 -8.14 -23.41 -3.70
C ASN A 22 -8.59 -23.46 -2.24
N LYS A 23 -9.70 -24.13 -1.96
CA LYS A 23 -10.23 -24.30 -0.61
C LYS A 23 -10.12 -25.77 -0.19
N ASN A 24 -9.00 -26.10 0.45
CA ASN A 24 -8.76 -27.43 1.03
C ASN A 24 -8.72 -27.32 2.56
N ASN A 25 -9.29 -28.32 3.24
CA ASN A 25 -9.34 -28.39 4.71
C ASN A 25 -9.88 -27.12 5.38
N GLY A 26 -10.84 -26.44 4.74
CA GLY A 26 -11.47 -25.23 5.27
C GLY A 26 -10.63 -23.94 5.16
N THR A 27 -9.39 -24.01 4.66
CA THR A 27 -8.50 -22.85 4.53
C THR A 27 -8.44 -22.34 3.09
N TRP A 28 -8.40 -21.01 2.92
CA TRP A 28 -8.14 -20.40 1.62
C TRP A 28 -6.64 -20.46 1.35
N GLN A 29 -6.25 -21.12 0.27
CA GLN A 29 -4.86 -21.25 -0.15
C GLN A 29 -4.74 -20.96 -1.64
N GLY A 30 -3.55 -20.65 -2.13
CA GLY A 30 -3.34 -20.48 -3.56
C GLY A 30 -2.27 -19.46 -3.88
N SER A 31 -2.50 -18.68 -4.94
CA SER A 31 -1.52 -17.72 -5.44
C SER A 31 -2.16 -16.39 -5.85
N ILE A 32 -1.41 -15.31 -5.66
CA ILE A 32 -1.73 -13.94 -6.08
C ILE A 32 -0.64 -13.46 -7.03
N SER A 33 -1.03 -12.90 -8.16
CA SER A 33 -0.13 -12.31 -9.16
C SER A 33 -0.44 -10.82 -9.32
N TRP A 34 0.59 -9.98 -9.21
CA TRP A 34 0.52 -8.55 -9.50
C TRP A 34 0.51 -8.35 -11.01
N THR A 35 -0.56 -7.79 -11.55
CA THR A 35 -0.69 -7.67 -13.01
C THR A 35 0.27 -6.63 -13.60
N ASP A 36 0.73 -5.67 -12.81
CA ASP A 36 1.65 -4.60 -13.19
C ASP A 36 3.13 -5.00 -13.04
N LYS A 37 3.46 -5.75 -11.98
CA LYS A 37 4.85 -6.07 -11.61
C LYS A 37 5.32 -7.45 -12.06
N GLY A 38 4.41 -8.30 -12.57
CA GLY A 38 4.73 -9.69 -12.93
C GLY A 38 5.16 -10.57 -11.75
N ILE A 39 4.97 -10.08 -10.52
CA ILE A 39 5.29 -10.82 -9.29
C ILE A 39 4.18 -11.83 -9.06
N THR A 40 4.52 -13.05 -8.62
CA THR A 40 3.56 -14.04 -8.14
C THR A 40 4.00 -14.52 -6.76
N LYS A 41 3.08 -14.56 -5.80
CA LYS A 41 3.32 -15.11 -4.46
C LYS A 41 2.22 -16.10 -4.08
N ASN A 42 2.60 -17.09 -3.27
CA ASN A 42 1.66 -18.06 -2.72
C ASN A 42 1.16 -17.57 -1.36
N PHE A 43 -0.06 -17.95 -1.00
CA PHE A 43 -0.64 -17.75 0.32
C PHE A 43 -1.23 -19.08 0.81
N ARG A 44 -1.17 -19.31 2.12
CA ARG A 44 -1.63 -20.51 2.83
C ARG A 44 -2.84 -20.23 3.72
N SER A 45 -3.27 -18.97 3.82
CA SER A 45 -4.47 -18.56 4.54
C SER A 45 -5.06 -17.27 3.97
N ALA A 46 -6.33 -17.00 4.29
CA ALA A 46 -6.98 -15.73 3.96
C ALA A 46 -6.24 -14.53 4.56
N LEU A 47 -5.71 -14.65 5.79
CA LEU A 47 -4.95 -13.59 6.43
C LEU A 47 -3.64 -13.30 5.69
N GLU A 48 -2.96 -14.33 5.22
CA GLU A 48 -1.74 -14.17 4.43
C GLU A 48 -2.03 -13.49 3.09
N LEU A 49 -3.15 -13.84 2.42
CA LEU A 49 -3.60 -13.14 1.21
C LEU A 49 -3.79 -11.64 1.47
N ILE A 50 -4.47 -11.26 2.55
CA ILE A 50 -4.70 -9.85 2.92
C ILE A 50 -3.37 -9.12 3.17
N LYS A 51 -2.42 -9.75 3.88
CA LYS A 51 -1.08 -9.16 4.10
C LYS A 51 -0.32 -8.94 2.80
N LEU A 52 -0.46 -9.85 1.83
CA LEU A 52 0.16 -9.70 0.51
C LEU A 52 -0.46 -8.54 -0.28
N MET A 53 -1.77 -8.36 -0.22
CA MET A 53 -2.47 -7.22 -0.83
C MET A 53 -2.11 -5.89 -0.15
N ASP A 54 -2.05 -5.86 1.17
CA ASP A 54 -1.67 -4.65 1.92
C ASP A 54 -0.24 -4.22 1.58
N SER A 55 0.71 -5.17 1.60
CA SER A 55 2.09 -4.93 1.16
C SER A 55 2.17 -4.47 -0.30
N ALA A 56 1.35 -5.02 -1.18
CA ALA A 56 1.28 -4.61 -2.58
C ALA A 56 0.87 -3.15 -2.75
N VAL A 57 -0.21 -2.75 -2.05
CA VAL A 57 -0.81 -1.42 -2.15
C VAL A 57 0.10 -0.37 -1.52
N GLN A 58 0.68 -0.65 -0.35
CA GLN A 58 1.65 0.26 0.28
C GLN A 58 2.88 0.51 -0.60
N ASN A 59 3.35 -0.52 -1.33
CA ASN A 59 4.45 -0.39 -2.30
C ASN A 59 4.01 0.14 -3.68
N ALA A 60 2.70 0.31 -3.91
CA ALA A 60 2.15 0.88 -5.13
C ALA A 60 1.88 2.39 -4.98
N VAL A 61 1.81 2.89 -3.74
CA VAL A 61 1.84 4.33 -3.45
C VAL A 61 3.31 4.77 -3.42
N PRO A 62 3.83 5.51 -4.40
CA PRO A 62 4.90 6.43 -4.14
C PRO A 62 4.31 7.39 -3.13
N VAL A 63 4.67 7.21 -1.86
CA VAL A 63 4.65 8.31 -0.91
C VAL A 63 5.48 9.37 -1.60
N LYS A 64 4.82 10.37 -2.20
CA LYS A 64 5.49 11.63 -2.46
C LYS A 64 5.86 12.07 -1.06
N LYS A 65 7.11 11.82 -0.66
CA LYS A 65 7.75 12.62 0.38
C LYS A 65 7.76 14.03 -0.19
N THR A 66 6.65 14.74 -0.02
CA THR A 66 6.66 16.17 -0.20
C THR A 66 7.42 16.70 0.99
N ASP A 67 8.26 17.70 0.74
CA ASP A 67 9.04 18.38 1.78
C ASP A 67 8.15 18.83 2.96
N GLU A 68 6.83 18.99 2.75
CA GLU A 68 5.83 19.30 3.77
C GLU A 68 5.62 18.20 4.81
N THR A 69 5.62 16.91 4.42
CA THR A 69 5.48 15.79 5.38
C THR A 69 6.72 15.66 6.26
N ASP A 70 7.92 15.82 5.70
CA ASP A 70 9.18 15.80 6.45
C ASP A 70 9.29 17.06 7.35
N ARG A 71 8.83 18.23 6.90
CA ARG A 71 8.76 19.45 7.72
C ARG A 71 7.83 19.29 8.93
N LYS A 72 6.65 18.70 8.75
CA LYS A 72 5.70 18.50 9.87
C LYS A 72 6.21 17.51 10.90
N ILE A 73 6.87 16.44 10.47
CA ILE A 73 7.47 15.45 11.39
C ILE A 73 8.62 16.11 12.18
N ASN A 74 9.49 16.83 11.50
CA ASN A 74 10.59 17.55 12.16
C ASN A 74 10.10 18.67 13.10
N GLU A 75 8.97 19.29 12.81
CA GLU A 75 8.34 20.30 13.69
C GLU A 75 7.73 19.66 14.95
N ILE A 76 7.12 18.48 14.83
CA ILE A 76 6.59 17.73 15.98
C ILE A 76 7.72 17.26 16.91
N ASP A 77 8.80 16.68 16.36
CA ASP A 77 9.97 16.24 17.14
C ASP A 77 10.70 17.43 17.82
N GLY A 78 10.59 18.63 17.26
CA GLY A 78 11.12 19.87 17.85
C GLY A 78 10.25 20.48 18.94
N LEU A 79 8.95 20.15 18.99
CA LEU A 79 8.00 20.65 19.99
C LEU A 79 8.00 19.80 21.27
N GLU A 80 8.22 18.48 21.18
CA GLU A 80 8.39 17.63 22.37
C GLU A 80 9.60 18.03 23.22
N GLN A 81 10.69 18.48 22.58
CA GLN A 81 11.90 18.95 23.27
C GLN A 81 11.73 20.28 24.00
N ARG A 82 10.62 21.00 23.79
CA ARG A 82 10.32 22.28 24.44
C ARG A 82 9.38 22.13 25.64
N GLY A 83 8.83 20.94 25.89
CA GLY A 83 7.87 20.66 26.95
C GLY A 83 8.47 20.42 28.35
N GLU A 84 9.79 20.29 28.48
CA GLU A 84 10.45 19.91 29.74
C GLU A 84 11.23 21.09 30.35
N LYS A 85 10.54 22.22 30.59
CA LYS A 85 11.04 23.25 31.50
C LYS A 85 9.89 24.06 32.09
N ILE A 86 9.00 23.38 32.81
CA ILE A 86 8.23 24.03 33.87
C ILE A 86 8.92 23.65 35.19
N GLY A 87 9.70 24.61 35.70
CA GLY A 87 10.12 24.63 37.09
C GLY A 87 9.03 25.22 37.97
#